data_AF-A0AAV5UUI2-F1
#
_entry.id   AF-A0AAV5UUI2-F1
#
_cell.length_a   1.000
_cell.length_b   1.000
_cell.length_c   1.000
_cell.angle_alpha   90.00
_cell.angle_beta   90.00
_cell.angle_gamma   90.00
#
_symmetry.space_group_name_H-M   'P 1'
#
loop_
_entity.id
_entity.type
_entity.pdbx_description
1 polymer ?
#
loop_
_entity_poly.entity_id
_entity_poly.type
_entity_poly.pdbx_seq_one_letter_code
_entity_poly.pdbx_strand_id
1 'polypeptide(L)'
;MQQKEESHTSFTNNQFDGFGHSYLNEQDTPNILKMAECGSQAEHLIPSFPTKTYSNHYAIATGLYPSNNGVIDNEFLTKDEVNLSFFQFFFFKTLDYRKNLIKRKANSSKANRVIDWLISDSPPDLAMVYIENPDETGHETRPGNEQVLKSTRTVDGNIRYIFDKLHK
;
A
#
# COMPACT_ATOMS: atom_id res chain seq x y z
N MET A 1 17.99 34.05 19.63
CA MET A 1 16.83 33.70 18.79
C MET A 1 16.80 32.18 18.70
N GLN A 2 15.92 31.53 19.45
CA GLN A 2 15.67 30.10 19.29
C GLN A 2 14.89 29.91 17.98
N GLN A 3 15.44 29.12 17.06
CA GLN A 3 14.69 28.65 15.90
C GLN A 3 13.52 27.82 16.42
N LYS A 4 12.32 28.15 15.96
CA LYS A 4 11.11 27.38 16.25
C LYS A 4 11.24 26.09 15.44
N GLU A 5 11.39 24.94 16.11
CA GLU A 5 11.32 23.64 15.43
C GLU A 5 9.95 23.55 14.74
N GLU A 6 9.95 23.52 13.40
CA GLU A 6 8.74 23.23 12.63
C GLU A 6 8.40 21.75 12.87
N SER A 7 7.15 21.49 13.28
CA SER A 7 6.67 20.11 13.42
C SER A 7 6.59 19.47 12.03
N HIS A 8 7.56 18.62 11.71
CA HIS A 8 7.56 17.85 10.47
C HIS A 8 6.43 16.81 10.52
N THR A 9 5.57 16.81 9.49
CA THR A 9 4.43 15.89 9.38
C THR A 9 4.66 14.98 8.18
N SER A 10 4.92 13.70 8.45
CA SER A 10 5.08 12.68 7.42
C SER A 10 3.74 12.05 7.03
N PHE A 11 3.49 11.90 5.73
CA PHE A 11 2.29 11.23 5.22
C PHE A 11 2.59 9.78 4.84
N THR A 12 1.73 8.85 5.28
CA THR A 12 1.83 7.44 4.88
C THR A 12 0.60 6.99 4.13
N ASN A 13 0.79 6.46 2.92
CA ASN A 13 -0.25 5.79 2.14
C ASN A 13 -0.10 4.26 2.30
N ASN A 14 -1.04 3.63 3.01
CA ASN A 14 -1.09 2.19 3.22
C ASN A 14 -2.11 1.57 2.25
N GLN A 15 -1.64 0.86 1.23
CA GLN A 15 -2.46 0.17 0.23
C GLN A 15 -2.53 -1.33 0.57
N PHE A 16 -3.73 -1.81 0.89
CA PHE A 16 -4.03 -3.23 1.12
C PHE A 16 -4.68 -3.81 -0.14
N ASP A 17 -3.98 -4.68 -0.86
CA ASP A 17 -4.50 -5.20 -2.12
C ASP A 17 -5.73 -6.07 -1.89
N GLY A 18 -6.71 -5.98 -2.80
CA GLY A 18 -7.95 -6.74 -2.75
C GLY A 18 -8.80 -6.50 -1.49
N PHE A 19 -8.52 -5.46 -0.69
CA PHE A 19 -9.28 -5.15 0.50
C PHE A 19 -10.63 -4.53 0.12
N GLY A 20 -11.63 -5.40 -0.07
CA GLY A 20 -13.00 -5.00 -0.38
C GLY A 20 -13.72 -4.36 0.80
N HIS A 21 -14.71 -3.51 0.51
CA HIS A 21 -15.54 -2.83 1.51
C HIS A 21 -16.17 -3.81 2.54
N SER A 22 -16.53 -5.02 2.11
CA SER A 22 -17.13 -6.05 2.98
C SER A 22 -16.21 -6.58 4.09
N TYR A 23 -14.91 -6.27 4.06
CA TYR A 23 -13.98 -6.67 5.11
C TYR A 23 -13.94 -5.70 6.30
N LEU A 24 -14.61 -4.55 6.20
CA LEU A 24 -14.77 -3.62 7.32
C LEU A 24 -15.87 -4.10 8.26
N ASN A 25 -15.50 -4.60 9.44
CA ASN A 25 -16.44 -5.04 10.47
C ASN A 25 -15.78 -5.08 11.86
N GLU A 26 -16.60 -5.01 12.92
CA GLU A 26 -16.14 -4.94 14.31
C GLU A 26 -15.38 -6.20 14.77
N GLN A 27 -15.66 -7.35 14.15
CA GLN A 27 -15.08 -8.63 14.55
C GLN A 27 -13.66 -8.84 14.01
N ASP A 28 -13.42 -8.45 12.76
CA ASP A 28 -12.18 -8.78 12.04
C ASP A 28 -11.26 -7.57 11.85
N THR A 29 -11.81 -6.36 11.77
CA THR A 29 -11.05 -5.13 11.48
C THR A 29 -11.36 -3.96 12.43
N PRO A 30 -11.35 -4.18 13.77
CA PRO A 30 -11.70 -3.14 14.73
C PRO A 30 -10.72 -1.95 14.74
N ASN A 31 -9.44 -2.15 14.41
CA ASN A 31 -8.46 -1.05 14.42
C ASN A 31 -8.60 -0.15 13.19
N ILE A 32 -8.86 -0.75 12.03
CA ILE A 32 -9.18 -0.01 10.80
C ILE A 32 -10.50 0.74 10.97
N LEU A 33 -11.52 0.12 11.57
CA LEU A 33 -12.76 0.82 11.92
C LEU A 33 -12.51 1.97 12.88
N LYS A 34 -11.66 1.78 13.89
CA LYS A 34 -11.33 2.87 14.81
C LYS A 34 -10.65 4.04 14.12
N MET A 35 -9.75 3.75 13.18
CA MET A 35 -9.12 4.76 12.34
C MET A 35 -10.15 5.52 11.49
N ALA A 36 -11.16 4.83 10.97
CA ALA A 36 -12.25 5.47 10.24
C ALA A 36 -13.13 6.36 11.14
N GLU A 37 -13.49 5.89 12.34
CA GLU A 37 -14.28 6.65 13.32
C GLU A 37 -13.56 7.93 13.79
N CYS A 38 -12.25 7.84 14.00
CA CYS A 38 -11.43 8.96 14.45
C CYS A 38 -10.93 9.84 13.30
N GLY A 39 -11.14 9.43 12.06
CA GLY A 39 -10.64 10.06 10.85
C GLY A 39 -11.75 10.44 9.87
N SER A 40 -11.47 10.26 8.59
CA SER A 40 -12.45 10.46 7.51
C SER A 40 -12.53 9.20 6.67
N GLN A 41 -13.75 8.75 6.38
CA GLN A 41 -14.03 7.58 5.56
C GLN A 41 -15.06 7.93 4.47
N ALA A 42 -14.80 7.46 3.25
CA ALA A 42 -15.81 7.39 2.18
C ALA A 42 -16.59 6.07 2.27
N GLU A 43 -17.84 6.03 1.79
CA GLU A 43 -18.66 4.82 1.79
C GLU A 43 -17.97 3.67 1.04
N HIS A 44 -17.49 3.94 -0.17
CA HIS A 44 -16.69 3.00 -0.96
C HIS A 44 -15.78 3.75 -1.94
N LEU A 45 -14.67 3.13 -2.31
CA LEU A 45 -13.80 3.60 -3.39
C LEU A 45 -14.22 2.91 -4.69
N ILE A 46 -14.51 3.69 -5.73
CA ILE A 46 -14.78 3.15 -7.07
C ILE A 46 -13.45 2.99 -7.81
N PRO A 47 -13.02 1.75 -8.12
CA PRO A 47 -11.77 1.54 -8.85
C PRO A 47 -11.91 1.96 -10.31
N SER A 48 -10.79 2.30 -10.93
CA SER A 48 -10.70 2.40 -12.39
C SER A 48 -10.82 1.02 -13.02
N PHE A 49 -11.38 0.96 -14.22
CA PHE A 49 -11.37 -0.26 -15.03
C PHE A 49 -10.04 -0.40 -15.80
N PRO A 50 -9.43 -1.60 -15.85
CA PRO A 50 -9.82 -2.82 -15.15
C PRO A 50 -9.45 -2.79 -13.67
N THR A 51 -10.18 -3.54 -12.84
CA THR A 51 -9.97 -3.65 -11.39
C THR A 51 -8.77 -4.54 -11.06
N LYS A 52 -7.59 -4.12 -11.53
CA LYS A 52 -6.30 -4.81 -11.37
C LYS A 52 -5.34 -3.96 -10.55
N THR A 53 -4.44 -4.63 -9.82
CA THR A 53 -3.46 -4.04 -8.91
C THR A 53 -2.74 -2.86 -9.56
N TYR A 54 -1.96 -3.08 -10.62
CA TYR A 54 -1.11 -2.03 -11.17
C TYR A 54 -1.90 -0.90 -11.81
N SER A 55 -2.99 -1.20 -12.51
CA SER A 55 -3.86 -0.18 -13.11
C SER A 55 -4.43 0.78 -12.07
N ASN A 56 -4.89 0.28 -10.92
CA ASN A 56 -5.48 1.11 -9.88
C ASN A 56 -4.42 1.82 -9.02
N HIS A 57 -3.34 1.14 -8.62
CA HIS A 57 -2.27 1.75 -7.82
C HIS A 57 -1.62 2.92 -8.57
N TYR A 58 -1.38 2.75 -9.88
CA TYR A 58 -0.78 3.81 -10.68
C TYR A 58 -1.78 4.95 -10.96
N ALA A 59 -3.07 4.65 -11.11
CA ALA A 59 -4.11 5.67 -11.19
C ALA A 59 -4.21 6.52 -9.91
N ILE A 60 -4.13 5.91 -8.72
CA ILE A 60 -4.10 6.61 -7.44
C ILE A 60 -2.88 7.53 -7.34
N ALA A 61 -1.70 7.05 -7.73
CA ALA A 61 -0.47 7.83 -7.66
C ALA A 61 -0.42 9.00 -8.65
N THR A 62 -1.09 8.89 -9.80
CA THR A 62 -1.01 9.88 -10.89
C THR A 62 -2.23 10.77 -11.02
N GLY A 63 -3.39 10.36 -10.48
CA GLY A 63 -4.68 11.00 -10.74
C GLY A 63 -5.19 10.80 -12.17
N LEU A 64 -4.59 9.89 -12.95
CA LEU A 64 -4.94 9.64 -14.35
C LEU A 64 -5.56 8.25 -14.51
N TYR A 65 -6.56 8.14 -15.38
CA TYR A 65 -7.12 6.85 -15.78
C TYR A 65 -6.07 5.93 -16.43
N PRO A 66 -6.22 4.60 -16.33
CA PRO A 66 -5.33 3.63 -17.00
C PRO A 66 -5.08 3.92 -18.48
N SER A 67 -6.12 4.36 -19.21
CA SER A 67 -6.02 4.75 -20.63
C SER A 67 -5.09 5.94 -20.89
N ASN A 68 -4.87 6.78 -19.88
CA ASN A 68 -4.10 8.02 -19.97
C ASN A 68 -2.71 7.87 -19.35
N ASN A 69 -2.55 7.00 -18.36
CA ASN A 69 -1.26 6.74 -17.71
C ASN A 69 -0.49 5.57 -18.34
N GLY A 70 -1.14 4.77 -19.21
CA GLY A 70 -0.52 3.68 -19.97
C GLY A 70 -0.40 2.34 -19.24
N VAL A 71 -0.85 2.24 -17.98
CA VAL A 71 -0.82 1.02 -17.16
C VAL A 71 -2.21 0.37 -17.17
N ILE A 72 -2.51 -0.32 -18.27
CA ILE A 72 -3.86 -0.81 -18.56
C ILE A 72 -4.19 -2.19 -17.98
N ASP A 73 -3.19 -2.98 -17.59
CA ASP A 73 -3.35 -4.28 -16.91
C ASP A 73 -2.06 -4.62 -16.14
N ASN A 74 -2.08 -5.71 -15.37
CA ASN A 74 -0.88 -6.26 -14.72
C ASN A 74 0.10 -6.86 -15.73
N GLU A 75 -0.43 -7.39 -16.83
CA GLU A 75 0.32 -7.97 -17.95
C GLU A 75 -0.26 -7.39 -19.25
N PHE A 76 0.59 -6.77 -20.07
CA PHE A 76 0.15 -6.23 -21.35
C PHE A 76 1.25 -6.36 -22.40
N LEU A 77 0.82 -6.57 -23.63
CA LEU A 77 1.72 -6.60 -24.77
C LEU A 77 2.05 -5.17 -25.20
N THR A 78 3.34 -4.92 -25.41
CA THR A 78 3.79 -3.69 -26.05
C THR A 78 3.77 -3.86 -27.57
N LYS A 79 3.81 -2.74 -28.31
CA LYS A 79 3.88 -2.74 -29.78
C LYS A 79 5.07 -3.56 -30.33
N ASP A 80 6.12 -3.74 -29.52
CA ASP A 80 7.31 -4.51 -29.87
C ASP A 80 7.17 -6.00 -29.49
N GLU A 81 5.95 -6.48 -29.24
CA GLU A 81 5.59 -7.88 -28.91
C GLU A 81 6.31 -8.48 -27.69
N VAL A 82 6.99 -7.66 -26.90
CA VAL A 82 7.54 -8.11 -25.62
C VAL A 82 6.41 -8.16 -24.61
N ASN A 83 6.12 -9.36 -24.11
CA ASN A 83 5.30 -9.55 -22.93
C ASN A 83 6.09 -9.02 -21.72
N LEU A 84 5.79 -7.78 -21.34
CA LEU A 84 6.37 -7.18 -20.14
C LEU A 84 5.31 -7.24 -19.05
N SER A 85 5.65 -7.90 -17.94
CA SER A 85 4.99 -7.57 -16.68
C SER A 85 5.23 -6.09 -16.34
N PHE A 86 4.29 -5.43 -15.68
CA PHE A 86 4.51 -4.06 -15.21
C PHE A 86 5.79 -3.94 -14.38
N PHE A 87 6.14 -4.96 -13.59
CA PHE A 87 7.41 -5.03 -12.86
C PHE A 87 8.60 -4.84 -13.81
N GLN A 88 8.66 -5.60 -14.91
CA GLN A 88 9.72 -5.44 -15.90
C GLN A 88 9.69 -4.05 -16.56
N PHE A 89 8.51 -3.55 -16.95
CA PHE A 89 8.37 -2.22 -17.54
C PHE A 89 8.89 -1.10 -16.61
N PHE A 90 8.51 -1.13 -15.34
CA PHE A 90 8.96 -0.18 -14.32
C PHE A 90 10.46 -0.33 -14.06
N PHE A 91 11.01 -1.56 -14.03
CA PHE A 91 12.44 -1.77 -13.82
C PHE A 91 13.31 -1.31 -14.99
N PHE A 92 12.91 -1.52 -16.24
CA PHE A 92 13.68 -1.06 -17.40
C PHE A 92 13.80 0.47 -17.45
N LYS A 93 12.81 1.20 -16.94
CA LYS A 93 12.84 2.68 -16.87
C LYS A 93 13.59 3.25 -15.66
N THR A 94 13.81 2.46 -14.60
CA THR A 94 14.30 2.96 -13.29
C THR A 94 15.69 2.45 -12.89
N LEU A 95 16.44 1.79 -13.78
CA LEU A 95 17.77 1.21 -13.47
C LEU A 95 18.78 2.19 -12.85
N ASP A 96 18.59 3.51 -12.99
CA ASP A 96 19.43 4.52 -12.33
C ASP A 96 19.15 4.66 -10.82
N TYR A 97 17.92 4.36 -10.36
CA TYR A 97 17.46 4.57 -8.98
C TYR A 97 17.86 3.44 -8.00
N ARG A 98 18.28 2.27 -8.53
CA ARG A 98 18.55 1.07 -7.71
C ARG A 98 19.80 1.14 -6.84
N LYS A 99 20.77 2.02 -7.12
CA LYS A 99 22.01 2.08 -6.32
C LYS A 99 21.76 2.54 -4.87
N ASN A 100 20.61 3.17 -4.60
CA ASN A 100 20.24 3.71 -3.28
C ASN A 100 19.04 3.02 -2.62
N LEU A 101 18.57 1.87 -3.14
CA LEU A 101 17.56 1.06 -2.45
C LEU A 101 18.20 0.37 -1.23
N ILE A 102 18.38 1.16 -0.18
CA ILE A 102 18.38 0.83 1.25
C ILE A 102 18.63 -0.66 1.49
N LYS A 103 19.86 -0.98 1.90
CA LYS A 103 20.31 -2.27 2.44
C LYS A 103 19.13 -3.01 3.05
N ARG A 104 18.64 -4.05 2.36
CA ARG A 104 17.57 -4.92 2.86
C ARG A 104 18.02 -5.50 4.20
N LYS A 105 17.52 -4.97 5.31
CA LYS A 105 17.73 -5.57 6.63
C LYS A 105 16.94 -6.88 6.61
N ALA A 106 17.64 -8.01 6.73
CA ALA A 106 17.16 -9.32 6.29
C ALA A 106 15.92 -9.89 7.02
N ASN A 107 15.38 -9.22 8.06
CA ASN A 107 14.36 -9.79 8.94
C ASN A 107 13.29 -8.79 9.46
N SER A 108 13.13 -7.60 8.87
CA SER A 108 12.06 -6.67 9.28
C SER A 108 10.78 -6.82 8.45
N SER A 109 9.63 -6.95 9.12
CA SER A 109 8.31 -6.84 8.47
C SER A 109 8.18 -5.48 7.76
N LYS A 110 7.31 -5.38 6.74
CA LYS A 110 7.05 -4.10 6.04
C LYS A 110 6.65 -2.99 7.02
N ALA A 111 5.83 -3.30 8.03
CA ALA A 111 5.45 -2.37 9.08
C ALA A 111 6.67 -1.82 9.85
N ASN A 112 7.61 -2.69 10.26
CA ASN A 112 8.84 -2.26 10.94
C ASN A 112 9.65 -1.31 10.07
N ARG A 113 9.77 -1.58 8.77
CA ARG A 113 10.51 -0.73 7.84
C ARG A 113 9.90 0.65 7.70
N VAL A 114 8.56 0.74 7.68
CA VAL A 114 7.84 2.01 7.61
C VAL A 114 8.05 2.81 8.90
N ILE A 115 7.91 2.16 10.06
CA ILE A 115 8.18 2.80 11.34
C ILE A 115 9.63 3.31 11.38
N ASP A 116 10.62 2.48 11.03
CA ASP A 116 12.04 2.85 10.99
C ASP A 116 12.28 4.10 10.12
N TRP A 117 11.54 4.28 9.02
CA TRP A 117 11.61 5.49 8.20
C TRP A 117 10.96 6.70 8.87
N LEU A 118 9.75 6.53 9.41
CA LEU A 118 8.95 7.62 9.98
C LEU A 118 9.54 8.19 11.28
N ILE A 119 10.28 7.39 12.06
CA ILE A 119 10.92 7.84 13.31
C ILE A 119 12.41 8.17 13.15
N SER A 120 12.93 8.14 11.92
CA SER A 120 14.34 8.45 11.67
C SER A 120 14.63 9.94 11.86
N ASP A 121 15.91 10.31 12.00
CA ASP A 121 16.34 11.70 12.12
C ASP A 121 15.99 12.57 10.89
N SER A 122 15.68 11.94 9.75
CA SER A 122 15.29 12.60 8.51
C SER A 122 14.18 11.79 7.83
N PRO A 123 12.95 11.87 8.35
CA PRO A 123 11.85 11.08 7.84
C PRO A 123 11.39 11.60 6.47
N PRO A 124 10.89 10.73 5.58
CA PRO A 124 10.36 11.16 4.29
C PRO A 124 9.04 11.92 4.47
N ASP A 125 8.82 12.96 3.66
CA ASP A 125 7.52 13.66 3.64
C ASP A 125 6.37 12.74 3.19
N LEU A 126 6.67 11.75 2.33
CA LEU A 126 5.72 10.76 1.83
C LEU A 126 6.33 9.35 1.84
N ALA A 127 5.65 8.43 2.53
CA ALA A 127 5.90 6.99 2.48
C ALA A 127 4.71 6.26 1.84
N MET A 128 4.94 5.50 0.77
CA MET A 128 3.93 4.63 0.18
C MET A 128 4.25 3.17 0.49
N VAL A 129 3.26 2.47 1.04
CA VAL A 129 3.39 1.11 1.55
C VAL A 129 2.34 0.24 0.88
N TYR A 130 2.79 -0.86 0.31
CA TYR A 130 1.93 -1.84 -0.35
C TYR A 130 1.96 -3.16 0.42
N ILE A 131 0.79 -3.71 0.71
CA ILE A 131 0.58 -4.97 1.40
C ILE A 131 -0.29 -5.85 0.50
N GLU A 132 0.22 -7.03 0.14
CA GLU A 132 -0.38 -7.98 -0.82
C GLU A 132 -1.67 -8.63 -0.31
N ASN A 133 -1.88 -8.62 1.00
CA ASN A 133 -3.00 -9.28 1.63
C ASN A 133 -4.14 -8.28 1.93
N PRO A 134 -5.42 -8.71 1.87
CA PRO A 134 -5.88 -10.10 1.79
C PRO A 134 -5.97 -10.71 0.38
N ASP A 135 -5.65 -9.98 -0.69
CA ASP A 135 -5.79 -10.45 -2.09
C ASP A 135 -5.07 -11.76 -2.39
N GLU A 136 -3.78 -11.87 -2.03
CA GLU A 136 -2.98 -13.08 -2.26
C GLU A 136 -3.66 -14.33 -1.64
N THR A 137 -4.07 -14.25 -0.37
CA THR A 137 -4.82 -15.34 0.29
C THR A 137 -6.19 -15.57 -0.36
N GLY A 138 -6.84 -14.50 -0.80
CA GLY A 138 -8.13 -14.55 -1.50
C GLY A 138 -8.05 -15.17 -2.89
N HIS A 139 -6.89 -15.13 -3.55
CA HIS A 139 -6.61 -15.79 -4.81
C HIS A 139 -6.32 -17.29 -4.65
N GLU A 140 -5.62 -17.66 -3.57
CA GLU A 140 -5.38 -19.07 -3.24
C GLU A 140 -6.64 -19.78 -2.74
N THR A 141 -7.56 -19.02 -2.16
CA THR A 141 -8.80 -19.55 -1.57
C THR A 141 -10.04 -18.88 -2.16
N ARG A 142 -11.18 -18.99 -1.51
CA ARG A 142 -12.40 -18.26 -1.89
C ARG A 142 -12.53 -17.05 -0.96
N PRO A 143 -12.92 -15.86 -1.49
CA PRO A 143 -13.24 -14.71 -0.65
C PRO A 143 -14.21 -15.09 0.49
N GLY A 144 -13.89 -14.64 1.71
CA GLY A 144 -14.69 -14.90 2.91
C GLY A 144 -14.40 -16.22 3.63
N ASN A 145 -13.44 -17.03 3.16
CA ASN A 145 -12.95 -18.19 3.93
C ASN A 145 -12.20 -17.71 5.19
N GLU A 146 -12.15 -18.55 6.23
CA GLU A 146 -11.42 -18.31 7.48
C GLU A 146 -9.95 -17.92 7.26
N GLN A 147 -9.29 -18.44 6.22
CA GLN A 147 -7.91 -18.02 5.88
C GLN A 147 -7.83 -16.54 5.47
N VAL A 148 -8.76 -16.09 4.62
CA VAL A 148 -8.89 -14.68 4.21
C VAL A 148 -9.22 -13.81 5.42
N LEU A 149 -10.09 -14.27 6.32
CA LEU A 149 -10.40 -13.57 7.57
C LEU A 149 -9.17 -13.46 8.49
N LYS A 150 -8.36 -14.51 8.62
CA LYS A 150 -7.10 -14.47 9.37
C LYS A 150 -6.10 -13.49 8.75
N SER A 151 -6.01 -13.46 7.43
CA SER A 151 -5.17 -12.51 6.69
C SER A 151 -5.64 -11.07 6.90
N THR A 152 -6.95 -10.85 6.85
CA THR A 152 -7.62 -9.57 7.15
C THR A 152 -7.33 -9.08 8.56
N ARG A 153 -7.43 -9.96 9.57
CA ARG A 153 -7.06 -9.66 10.97
C ARG A 153 -5.58 -9.33 11.13
N THR A 154 -4.72 -9.95 10.33
CA THR A 154 -3.27 -9.67 10.33
C THR A 154 -2.99 -8.26 9.79
N VAL A 155 -3.70 -7.87 8.72
CA VAL A 155 -3.66 -6.51 8.16
C VAL A 155 -4.10 -5.48 9.20
N ASP A 156 -5.23 -5.73 9.88
CA ASP A 156 -5.74 -4.88 10.97
C ASP A 156 -4.74 -4.75 12.13
N GLY A 157 -4.13 -5.86 12.56
CA GLY A 157 -3.09 -5.87 13.59
C GLY A 157 -1.83 -5.10 13.21
N ASN A 158 -1.45 -5.10 11.93
CA ASN A 158 -0.31 -4.29 11.45
C ASN A 158 -0.60 -2.79 11.57
N ILE A 159 -1.83 -2.36 11.29
CA ILE A 159 -2.24 -0.96 11.48
C ILE A 159 -2.15 -0.60 12.95
N ARG A 160 -2.67 -1.44 13.85
CA ARG A 160 -2.55 -1.21 15.29
C ARG A 160 -1.09 -1.07 15.72
N TYR A 161 -0.23 -1.96 15.24
CA TYR A 161 1.20 -1.95 15.56
C TYR A 161 1.88 -0.64 15.13
N ILE A 162 1.56 -0.13 13.93
CA ILE A 162 2.09 1.14 13.44
C ILE A 162 1.64 2.30 14.33
N PHE A 163 0.34 2.40 14.65
CA PHE A 163 -0.18 3.44 15.54
C PHE A 163 0.47 3.38 16.93
N ASP A 164 0.58 2.20 17.54
CA ASP A 164 1.21 2.02 18.86
C ASP A 164 2.68 2.43 18.90
N LYS A 165 3.36 2.46 17.75
CA LYS A 165 4.75 2.87 17.65
C LYS A 165 4.93 4.35 17.38
N LEU A 166 3.98 4.98 16.68
CA LEU A 166 4.02 6.41 16.37
C LEU A 166 3.51 7.29 17.53
N HIS A 167 2.67 6.76 18.42
CA HIS A 167 2.12 7.49 19.57
C HIS A 167 2.92 7.33 20.88
N LYS A 168 4.18 6.91 20.80
CA LYS A 168 5.11 6.81 21.95
C LYS A 168 6.07 7.99 21.95
#